data_AF-A0A261GJ88-F1
#
_entry.id   AF-A0A261GJ88-F1
#
_cell.length_a   1.000
_cell.length_b   1.000
_cell.length_c   1.000
_cell.angle_alpha   90.00
_cell.angle_beta   90.00
_cell.angle_gamma   90.00
#
_symmetry.space_group_name_H-M   'P 1'
#
loop_
_entity.id
_entity.type
_entity.pdbx_description
1 polymer ?
#
loop_
_entity_poly.entity_id
_entity_poly.type
_entity_poly.pdbx_seq_one_letter_code
_entity_poly.pdbx_strand_id
1 'polypeptide(L)'
;MIMAIRYQDSTIVKGRGFRLVFPFEKGRDMEELIQKAKSYAIGAHRRIDQRRKYSFQPYEHHLKSVADILSQAGADEEMIAAAWLHDVVEDTPATFEDVEREFGQSVAELVRELTDVSRLQDGNRSMRKSIDREHTSNVSDRAQQVKLADLIDNCHDICSHDARFGKVYLEEMRELLRVIRDKDSTLYRRAEKLYFKWDQRLSKKSEEGRGEGAREGIGEEGTGEGQSVRKPRLFPAETRQSMLRTLEFIMTGYCARNIARPAKEPGVSLSENQIVSPEAPLSLVVNELTYFDTCYVRTDGRITHQIRRSDFNSPIAKMWLFGIIIVYERSITELIRMHWAGDSWTSHMSKGRLEKALEFQQERLRRGEVTELLDCLQLSDKFDVIMSNDEHLERYGFSTKAAMKRVVKELGALRNALAHAQDLTDDHWPQIVRISERIVEITGMIPKRGE
;
A
#
# COMPACT_ATOMS: atom_id res chain seq x y z
N MET A 1 -21.93 -39.22 41.87
CA MET A 1 -21.05 -40.03 42.74
C MET A 1 -19.84 -39.16 43.08
N ILE A 2 -19.99 -38.34 44.12
CA ILE A 2 -18.96 -37.42 44.60
C ILE A 2 -18.21 -38.16 45.70
N MET A 3 -16.92 -38.44 45.51
CA MET A 3 -16.05 -38.96 46.56
C MET A 3 -15.51 -37.78 47.36
N ALA A 4 -15.88 -37.74 48.63
CA ALA A 4 -15.35 -36.85 49.65
C ALA A 4 -13.95 -37.30 50.09
N ILE A 5 -13.04 -36.35 50.31
CA ILE A 5 -11.91 -36.52 51.24
C ILE A 5 -11.80 -35.24 52.08
N ARG A 6 -11.48 -35.47 53.36
CA ARG A 6 -11.78 -34.70 54.56
C ARG A 6 -10.85 -33.50 54.81
N TYR A 7 -11.43 -32.58 55.56
CA TYR A 7 -10.88 -31.42 56.26
C TYR A 7 -10.06 -31.81 57.51
N GLN A 8 -8.97 -31.09 57.78
CA GLN A 8 -8.34 -30.72 59.08
C GLN A 8 -7.09 -29.90 58.68
N ASP A 9 -6.73 -28.73 59.21
CA ASP A 9 -6.95 -28.15 60.54
C ASP A 9 -6.91 -26.61 60.48
N SER A 10 -7.54 -26.00 61.47
CA SER A 10 -7.86 -24.58 61.58
C SER A 10 -6.75 -23.69 62.16
N THR A 11 -6.59 -22.48 61.63
CA THR A 11 -6.32 -21.28 62.45
C THR A 11 -7.12 -20.10 61.91
N ILE A 12 -8.09 -19.65 62.70
CA ILE A 12 -8.92 -18.46 62.44
C ILE A 12 -8.16 -17.25 62.96
N VAL A 13 -7.83 -16.31 62.08
CA VAL A 13 -7.60 -14.90 62.44
C VAL A 13 -8.58 -14.06 61.63
N LYS A 14 -9.57 -13.48 62.33
CA LYS A 14 -10.51 -12.51 61.77
C LYS A 14 -9.77 -11.21 61.44
N GLY A 15 -9.76 -10.81 60.18
CA GLY A 15 -9.30 -9.49 59.73
C GLY A 15 -9.83 -9.17 58.34
N ARG A 16 -10.58 -8.07 58.20
CA ARG A 16 -11.20 -7.61 56.96
C ARG A 16 -10.12 -7.26 55.93
N GLY A 17 -10.31 -7.71 54.69
CA GLY A 17 -9.54 -7.29 53.52
C GLY A 17 -9.41 -8.42 52.50
N PHE A 18 -10.30 -8.43 51.49
CA PHE A 18 -10.05 -9.20 50.28
C PHE A 18 -8.80 -8.63 49.60
N ARG A 19 -7.64 -9.27 49.82
CA ARG A 19 -6.47 -9.13 48.96
C ARG A 19 -6.57 -10.26 47.95
N LEU A 20 -6.84 -9.93 46.68
CA LEU A 20 -6.66 -10.84 45.56
C LEU A 20 -5.18 -11.23 45.52
N VAL A 21 -4.86 -12.39 46.08
CA VAL A 21 -3.58 -13.05 45.87
C VAL A 21 -3.75 -13.89 44.62
N PHE A 22 -3.31 -13.34 43.48
CA PHE A 22 -3.09 -14.17 42.29
C PHE A 22 -1.91 -15.09 42.60
N PRO A 23 -2.03 -16.41 42.40
CA PRO A 23 -0.89 -17.30 42.52
C PRO A 23 0.10 -16.95 41.42
N PHE A 24 1.21 -16.32 41.82
CA PHE A 24 2.39 -16.13 41.00
C PHE A 24 3.30 -17.33 41.28
N GLU A 25 3.51 -18.15 40.26
CA GLU A 25 4.68 -19.02 39.97
C GLU A 25 4.27 -20.00 38.86
N LYS A 26 5.09 -20.43 37.88
CA LYS A 26 6.40 -20.04 37.36
C LYS A 26 6.60 -20.98 36.14
N GLY A 27 6.89 -20.41 34.98
CA GLY A 27 7.18 -21.16 33.76
C GLY A 27 6.75 -20.36 32.53
N ARG A 28 7.53 -19.34 32.15
CA ARG A 28 7.43 -18.82 30.78
C ARG A 28 8.01 -19.93 29.91
N ASP A 29 7.15 -20.68 29.23
CA ASP A 29 7.61 -21.68 28.29
C ASP A 29 8.24 -20.92 27.12
N MET A 30 9.54 -21.10 26.94
CA MET A 30 10.40 -20.32 26.04
C MET A 30 9.89 -20.34 24.59
N GLU A 31 9.39 -21.50 24.17
CA GLU A 31 8.75 -21.72 22.87
C GLU A 31 7.44 -20.89 22.74
N GLU A 32 6.76 -20.62 23.86
CA GLU A 32 5.47 -19.91 23.90
C GLU A 32 5.63 -18.43 23.56
N LEU A 33 6.70 -17.76 24.03
CA LEU A 33 6.94 -16.34 23.72
C LEU A 33 7.17 -16.13 22.21
N ILE A 34 8.09 -16.89 21.63
CA ILE A 34 8.44 -16.78 20.21
C ILE A 34 7.25 -17.18 19.34
N GLN A 35 6.56 -18.28 19.68
CA GLN A 35 5.41 -18.74 18.91
C GLN A 35 4.23 -17.76 19.00
N LYS A 36 4.04 -17.10 20.15
CA LYS A 36 3.05 -16.03 20.31
C LYS A 36 3.42 -14.81 19.46
N ALA A 37 4.66 -14.35 19.50
CA ALA A 37 5.15 -13.21 18.71
C ALA A 37 5.01 -13.47 17.20
N LYS A 38 5.43 -14.65 16.75
CA LYS A 38 5.25 -15.13 15.37
C LYS A 38 3.79 -15.11 14.94
N SER A 39 2.89 -15.70 15.74
CA SER A 39 1.46 -15.77 15.40
C SER A 39 0.82 -14.38 15.36
N TYR A 40 1.20 -13.50 16.29
CA TYR A 40 0.72 -12.12 16.35
C TYR A 40 1.18 -11.32 15.12
N ALA A 41 2.47 -11.35 14.80
CA ALA A 41 3.02 -10.61 13.67
C ALA A 41 2.47 -11.10 12.34
N ILE A 42 2.47 -12.43 12.11
CA ILE A 42 1.86 -13.02 10.90
C ILE A 42 0.39 -12.61 10.78
N GLY A 43 -0.37 -12.66 11.89
CA GLY A 43 -1.75 -12.21 11.91
C GLY A 43 -1.90 -10.73 11.56
N ALA A 44 -1.06 -9.86 12.11
CA ALA A 44 -1.08 -8.42 11.87
C ALA A 44 -0.79 -8.07 10.40
N HIS A 45 0.29 -8.62 9.84
CA HIS A 45 0.68 -8.35 8.46
C HIS A 45 -0.23 -9.05 7.43
N ARG A 46 -0.82 -10.22 7.74
CA ARG A 46 -1.83 -10.85 6.86
C ARG A 46 -3.14 -10.08 6.81
N ARG A 47 -3.58 -9.44 7.91
CA ARG A 47 -4.82 -8.64 7.94
C ARG A 47 -4.81 -7.47 6.95
N ILE A 48 -3.62 -6.99 6.60
CA ILE A 48 -3.40 -5.92 5.63
C ILE A 48 -2.82 -6.43 4.29
N ASP A 49 -2.75 -7.76 4.09
CA ASP A 49 -2.10 -8.45 2.97
C ASP A 49 -0.71 -7.88 2.62
N GLN A 50 0.12 -7.60 3.63
CA GLN A 50 1.46 -7.06 3.38
C GLN A 50 2.34 -8.09 2.66
N ARG A 51 3.06 -7.61 1.65
CA ARG A 51 3.96 -8.40 0.80
C ARG A 51 5.29 -7.70 0.61
N ARG A 52 6.35 -8.48 0.36
CA ARG A 52 7.67 -7.95 0.00
C ARG A 52 7.57 -7.13 -1.29
N LYS A 53 8.22 -5.96 -1.30
CA LYS A 53 8.16 -5.00 -2.40
C LYS A 53 8.67 -5.57 -3.73
N TYR A 54 9.68 -6.45 -3.69
CA TYR A 54 10.36 -6.94 -4.90
C TYR A 54 10.00 -8.38 -5.25
N SER A 55 9.98 -9.28 -4.26
CA SER A 55 9.67 -10.69 -4.45
C SER A 55 8.17 -11.02 -4.36
N PHE A 56 7.32 -10.09 -3.92
CA PHE A 56 5.86 -10.26 -3.72
C PHE A 56 5.46 -11.40 -2.76
N GLN A 57 6.44 -11.99 -2.08
CA GLN A 57 6.22 -13.01 -1.08
C GLN A 57 5.44 -12.40 0.10
N PRO A 58 4.53 -13.17 0.74
CA PRO A 58 3.90 -12.78 1.99
C PRO A 58 4.94 -12.25 2.99
N TYR A 59 4.63 -11.17 3.71
CA TYR A 59 5.62 -10.52 4.59
C TYR A 59 6.16 -11.44 5.69
N GLU A 60 5.41 -12.49 6.04
CA GLU A 60 5.87 -13.56 6.95
C GLU A 60 7.21 -14.20 6.56
N HIS A 61 7.56 -14.23 5.27
CA HIS A 61 8.86 -14.74 4.82
C HIS A 61 10.02 -13.87 5.32
N HIS A 62 9.82 -12.55 5.36
CA HIS A 62 10.77 -11.62 5.95
C HIS A 62 10.98 -11.91 7.43
N LEU A 63 9.88 -11.88 8.18
CA LEU A 63 9.88 -11.96 9.63
C LEU A 63 10.53 -13.28 10.06
N LYS A 64 10.22 -14.36 9.34
CA LYS A 64 10.87 -15.65 9.51
C LYS A 64 12.37 -15.57 9.22
N SER A 65 12.77 -14.97 8.11
CA SER A 65 14.20 -14.86 7.75
C SER A 65 14.99 -14.09 8.80
N VAL A 66 14.49 -12.95 9.27
CA VAL A 66 15.14 -12.13 10.31
C VAL A 66 15.24 -12.90 11.63
N ALA A 67 14.15 -13.54 12.07
CA ALA A 67 14.14 -14.37 13.28
C ALA A 67 15.11 -15.57 13.17
N ASP A 68 15.14 -16.25 12.02
CA ASP A 68 16.05 -17.38 11.77
C ASP A 68 17.53 -16.92 11.78
N ILE A 69 17.83 -15.75 11.21
CA ILE A 69 19.18 -15.17 11.20
C ILE A 69 19.67 -14.92 12.63
N LEU A 70 18.82 -14.38 13.50
CA LEU A 70 19.14 -14.14 14.91
C LEU A 70 19.25 -15.42 15.72
N SER A 71 18.34 -16.37 15.51
CA SER A 71 18.39 -17.68 16.15
C SER A 71 19.71 -18.40 15.84
N GLN A 72 20.15 -18.38 14.57
CA GLN A 72 21.45 -18.92 14.16
C GLN A 72 22.65 -18.19 14.78
N ALA A 73 22.49 -16.92 15.14
CA ALA A 73 23.53 -16.13 15.80
C ALA A 73 23.56 -16.33 17.32
N GLY A 74 22.64 -17.13 17.88
CA GLY A 74 22.56 -17.39 19.33
C GLY A 74 21.90 -16.24 20.11
N ALA A 75 21.04 -15.45 19.46
CA ALA A 75 20.27 -14.40 20.13
C ALA A 75 19.29 -14.99 21.17
N ASP A 76 19.00 -14.21 22.21
CA ASP A 76 18.00 -14.59 23.20
C ASP A 76 16.56 -14.49 22.65
N GLU A 77 15.60 -15.00 23.41
CA GLU A 77 14.22 -15.17 22.96
C GLU A 77 13.46 -13.86 22.82
N GLU A 78 13.76 -12.87 23.66
CA GLU A 78 13.15 -11.55 23.53
C GLU A 78 13.64 -10.85 22.26
N MET A 79 14.90 -11.05 21.87
CA MET A 79 15.43 -10.59 20.59
C MET A 79 14.76 -11.30 19.41
N ILE A 80 14.56 -12.61 19.49
CA ILE A 80 13.86 -13.37 18.44
C ILE A 80 12.38 -12.95 18.37
N ALA A 81 11.72 -12.72 19.51
CA ALA A 81 10.37 -12.20 19.55
C ALA A 81 10.28 -10.78 18.97
N ALA A 82 11.22 -9.89 19.33
CA ALA A 82 11.32 -8.55 18.75
C ALA A 82 11.57 -8.59 17.24
N ALA A 83 12.35 -9.56 16.74
CA ALA A 83 12.55 -9.76 15.30
C ALA A 83 11.26 -10.11 14.55
N TRP A 84 10.36 -10.90 15.14
CA TRP A 84 9.04 -11.13 14.58
C TRP A 84 8.18 -9.86 14.59
N LEU A 85 8.39 -8.97 15.56
CA LEU A 85 7.53 -7.82 15.84
C LEU A 85 8.07 -6.47 15.31
N HIS A 86 9.29 -6.43 14.76
CA HIS A 86 10.02 -5.18 14.55
C HIS A 86 9.30 -4.16 13.66
N ASP A 87 8.56 -4.63 12.66
CA ASP A 87 7.78 -3.78 11.74
C ASP A 87 6.30 -3.64 12.13
N VAL A 88 5.85 -4.31 13.18
CA VAL A 88 4.41 -4.44 13.48
C VAL A 88 3.80 -3.09 13.86
N VAL A 89 4.53 -2.23 14.57
CA VAL A 89 4.05 -0.88 14.94
C VAL A 89 4.17 0.10 13.78
N GLU A 90 5.10 -0.12 12.85
CA GLU A 90 5.29 0.75 11.68
C GLU A 90 4.25 0.49 10.59
N ASP A 91 4.00 -0.78 10.28
CA ASP A 91 3.25 -1.16 9.09
C ASP A 91 1.81 -1.56 9.39
N THR A 92 1.45 -1.77 10.66
CA THR A 92 0.12 -2.25 11.05
C THR A 92 -0.53 -1.34 12.09
N PRO A 93 -1.85 -1.43 12.34
CA PRO A 93 -2.52 -0.62 13.36
C PRO A 93 -2.14 -0.94 14.83
N ALA A 94 -1.22 -1.87 15.07
CA ALA A 94 -0.80 -2.24 16.42
C ALA A 94 0.01 -1.12 17.08
N THR A 95 -0.17 -0.94 18.40
CA THR A 95 0.56 0.09 19.15
C THR A 95 1.65 -0.49 20.06
N PHE A 96 2.55 0.36 20.55
CA PHE A 96 3.55 -0.08 21.54
C PHE A 96 2.90 -0.62 22.82
N GLU A 97 1.75 -0.07 23.23
CA GLU A 97 0.97 -0.54 24.38
C GLU A 97 0.38 -1.94 24.13
N ASP A 98 0.02 -2.26 22.88
CA ASP A 98 -0.40 -3.62 22.52
C ASP A 98 0.77 -4.59 22.66
N VAL A 99 1.96 -4.22 22.17
CA VAL A 99 3.17 -5.05 22.27
C VAL A 99 3.56 -5.26 23.73
N GLU A 100 3.56 -4.21 24.54
CA GLU A 100 3.89 -4.28 25.97
C GLU A 100 2.91 -5.17 26.73
N ARG A 101 1.61 -5.02 26.46
CA ARG A 101 0.56 -5.84 27.11
C ARG A 101 0.69 -7.32 26.75
N GLU A 102 1.04 -7.63 25.51
CA GLU A 102 1.07 -9.01 25.02
C GLU A 102 2.41 -9.73 25.28
N PHE A 103 3.53 -9.01 25.28
CA PHE A 103 4.88 -9.60 25.29
C PHE A 103 5.76 -9.09 26.44
N GLY A 104 5.29 -8.10 27.20
CA GLY A 104 6.00 -7.50 28.31
C GLY A 104 6.90 -6.33 27.89
N GLN A 105 7.35 -5.59 28.91
CA GLN A 105 8.09 -4.34 28.75
C GLN A 105 9.40 -4.51 27.96
N SER A 106 10.18 -5.56 28.24
CA SER A 106 11.49 -5.76 27.60
C SER A 106 11.40 -5.96 26.08
N VAL A 107 10.38 -6.67 25.59
CA VAL A 107 10.14 -6.83 24.14
C VAL A 107 9.63 -5.53 23.53
N ALA A 108 8.73 -4.81 24.21
CA ALA A 108 8.22 -3.53 23.73
C ALA A 108 9.30 -2.45 23.64
N GLU A 109 10.25 -2.42 24.57
CA GLU A 109 11.42 -1.54 24.53
C GLU A 109 12.29 -1.84 23.31
N LEU A 110 12.58 -3.12 23.04
CA LEU A 110 13.32 -3.54 21.83
C LEU A 110 12.58 -3.12 20.54
N VAL A 111 11.27 -3.36 20.45
CA VAL A 111 10.48 -2.96 19.27
C VAL A 111 10.51 -1.44 19.09
N ARG A 112 10.38 -0.67 20.17
CA ARG A 112 10.46 0.80 20.12
C ARG A 112 11.84 1.30 19.67
N GLU A 113 12.91 0.65 20.10
CA GLU A 113 14.25 0.95 19.63
C GLU A 113 14.41 0.64 18.13
N LEU A 114 13.77 -0.42 17.63
CA LEU A 114 13.87 -0.83 16.22
C LEU A 114 13.07 0.04 15.26
N THR A 115 12.01 0.67 15.75
CA THR A 115 11.11 1.51 14.97
C THR A 115 11.77 2.81 14.48
N ASP A 116 11.68 3.09 13.19
CA ASP A 116 12.16 4.32 12.55
C ASP A 116 11.41 5.54 13.15
N VAL A 117 12.15 6.60 13.48
CA VAL A 117 11.62 7.80 14.16
C VAL A 117 11.34 8.95 13.19
N SER A 118 11.86 8.87 11.97
CA SER A 118 11.65 9.89 10.94
C SER A 118 10.22 9.91 10.40
N ARG A 119 9.74 11.10 10.04
CA ARG A 119 8.41 11.34 9.44
C ARG A 119 8.55 11.82 8.01
N LEU A 120 7.51 11.63 7.20
CA LEU A 120 7.50 12.09 5.80
C LEU A 120 7.78 13.59 5.63
N GLN A 121 7.44 14.40 6.64
CA GLN A 121 7.68 15.84 6.68
C GLN A 121 9.14 16.23 6.99
N ASP A 122 9.97 15.31 7.47
CA ASP A 122 11.37 15.58 7.86
C ASP A 122 12.32 15.64 6.66
N GLY A 123 11.79 15.91 5.46
CA GLY A 123 12.56 16.15 4.26
C GLY A 123 12.72 14.93 3.34
N ASN A 124 13.74 14.97 2.49
CA ASN A 124 13.98 13.94 1.48
C ASN A 124 14.44 12.61 2.11
N ARG A 125 14.48 11.52 1.32
CA ARG A 125 14.86 10.18 1.81
C ARG A 125 16.23 10.16 2.51
N SER A 126 17.21 10.90 1.97
CA SER A 126 18.55 10.96 2.54
C SER A 126 18.53 11.57 3.95
N MET A 127 17.72 12.62 4.16
CA MET A 127 17.55 13.28 5.46
C MET A 127 16.84 12.36 6.46
N ARG A 128 15.77 11.70 6.04
CA ARG A 128 15.05 10.72 6.89
C ARG A 128 15.97 9.57 7.32
N LYS A 129 16.73 9.00 6.38
CA LYS A 129 17.70 7.94 6.70
C LYS A 129 18.90 8.41 7.53
N SER A 130 19.26 9.70 7.52
CA SER A 130 20.22 10.20 8.51
C SER A 130 19.65 10.26 9.92
N ILE A 131 18.38 10.65 10.07
CA ILE A 131 17.69 10.69 11.37
C ILE A 131 17.57 9.27 11.94
N ASP A 132 17.10 8.31 11.14
CA ASP A 132 16.94 6.92 11.59
C ASP A 132 18.30 6.26 11.93
N ARG A 133 19.38 6.63 11.22
CA ARG A 133 20.74 6.19 11.57
C ARG A 133 21.23 6.77 12.89
N GLU A 134 20.96 8.04 13.16
CA GLU A 134 21.30 8.68 14.43
C GLU A 134 20.51 8.04 15.58
N HIS A 135 19.23 7.73 15.37
CA HIS A 135 18.46 6.92 16.33
C HIS A 135 19.14 5.56 16.57
N THR A 136 19.46 4.82 15.50
CA THR A 136 20.09 3.49 15.61
C THR A 136 21.47 3.52 16.27
N SER A 137 22.21 4.63 16.23
CA SER A 137 23.51 4.73 16.93
C SER A 137 23.36 4.77 18.46
N ASN A 138 22.17 5.16 18.95
CA ASN A 138 21.87 5.38 20.35
C ASN A 138 21.04 4.25 21.01
N VAL A 139 20.47 3.32 20.23
CA VAL A 139 19.71 2.17 20.78
C VAL A 139 20.61 1.11 21.41
N SER A 140 20.05 0.10 22.08
CA SER A 140 20.79 -1.00 22.71
C SER A 140 21.55 -1.88 21.70
N ASP A 141 22.60 -2.59 22.17
CA ASP A 141 23.35 -3.54 21.33
C ASP A 141 22.44 -4.68 20.82
N ARG A 142 21.44 -5.07 21.62
CA ARG A 142 20.43 -6.08 21.25
C ARG A 142 19.60 -5.59 20.06
N ALA A 143 19.08 -4.36 20.09
CA ALA A 143 18.36 -3.78 18.95
C ALA A 143 19.26 -3.61 17.71
N GLN A 144 20.52 -3.19 17.89
CA GLN A 144 21.47 -3.13 16.76
C GLN A 144 21.69 -4.49 16.08
N GLN A 145 21.75 -5.58 16.85
CA GLN A 145 21.85 -6.93 16.29
C GLN A 145 20.58 -7.35 15.53
N VAL A 146 19.39 -6.99 16.00
CA VAL A 146 18.14 -7.24 15.25
C VAL A 146 18.11 -6.42 13.95
N LYS A 147 18.52 -5.15 13.99
CA LYS A 147 18.64 -4.31 12.77
C LYS A 147 19.68 -4.85 11.79
N LEU A 148 20.78 -5.46 12.26
CA LEU A 148 21.73 -6.16 11.39
C LEU A 148 21.09 -7.36 10.68
N ALA A 149 20.26 -8.14 11.36
CA ALA A 149 19.56 -9.27 10.76
C ALA A 149 18.56 -8.80 9.68
N ASP A 150 17.82 -7.74 9.97
CA ASP A 150 16.93 -7.07 9.02
C ASP A 150 17.69 -6.58 7.76
N LEU A 151 18.82 -5.89 7.96
CA LEU A 151 19.69 -5.44 6.86
C LEU A 151 20.18 -6.59 5.98
N ILE A 152 20.53 -7.73 6.57
CA ILE A 152 21.01 -8.90 5.83
C ILE A 152 19.92 -9.42 4.89
N ASP A 153 18.69 -9.57 5.39
CA ASP A 153 17.57 -10.07 4.59
C ASP A 153 17.17 -9.07 3.49
N ASN A 154 17.03 -7.80 3.85
CA ASN A 154 16.67 -6.73 2.93
C ASN A 154 17.74 -6.51 1.85
N CYS A 155 19.04 -6.55 2.20
CA CYS A 155 20.12 -6.46 1.22
C CYS A 155 20.04 -7.58 0.19
N HIS A 156 19.76 -8.81 0.63
CA HIS A 156 19.61 -9.95 -0.26
C HIS A 156 18.41 -9.80 -1.20
N ASP A 157 17.21 -9.48 -0.68
CA ASP A 157 15.99 -9.31 -1.50
C ASP A 157 16.14 -8.15 -2.49
N ILE A 158 16.60 -6.99 -2.02
CA ILE A 158 16.71 -5.78 -2.85
C ILE A 158 17.75 -5.96 -3.95
N CYS A 159 18.98 -6.37 -3.60
CA CYS A 159 20.07 -6.42 -4.58
C CYS A 159 19.88 -7.54 -5.62
N SER A 160 19.11 -8.58 -5.30
CA SER A 160 18.80 -9.66 -6.24
C SER A 160 17.72 -9.29 -7.27
N HIS A 161 16.79 -8.40 -6.93
CA HIS A 161 15.66 -8.06 -7.78
C HIS A 161 15.78 -6.67 -8.46
N ASP A 162 16.43 -5.69 -7.83
CA ASP A 162 16.61 -4.34 -8.36
C ASP A 162 18.07 -3.89 -8.27
N ALA A 163 18.82 -4.09 -9.34
CA ALA A 163 20.23 -3.70 -9.41
C ALA A 163 20.45 -2.18 -9.32
N ARG A 164 19.49 -1.36 -9.74
CA ARG A 164 19.62 0.11 -9.72
C ARG A 164 19.40 0.62 -8.31
N PHE A 165 18.30 0.21 -7.67
CA PHE A 165 18.01 0.57 -6.29
C PHE A 165 18.95 -0.11 -5.30
N GLY A 166 19.44 -1.31 -5.62
CA GLY A 166 20.43 -2.03 -4.84
C GLY A 166 21.69 -1.20 -4.59
N LYS A 167 22.16 -0.39 -5.55
CA LYS A 167 23.29 0.53 -5.33
C LYS A 167 22.99 1.59 -4.26
N VAL A 168 21.81 2.20 -4.33
CA VAL A 168 21.35 3.19 -3.34
C VAL A 168 21.22 2.53 -1.97
N TYR A 169 20.65 1.33 -1.92
CA TYR A 169 20.50 0.60 -0.67
C TYR A 169 21.85 0.16 -0.07
N LEU A 170 22.83 -0.24 -0.89
CA LEU A 170 24.18 -0.56 -0.41
C LEU A 170 24.87 0.66 0.20
N GLU A 171 24.68 1.86 -0.35
CA GLU A 171 25.16 3.10 0.28
C GLU A 171 24.49 3.32 1.63
N GLU A 172 23.17 3.15 1.73
CA GLU A 172 22.44 3.25 3.00
C GLU A 172 22.91 2.22 4.03
N MET A 173 23.08 0.96 3.61
CA MET A 173 23.60 -0.14 4.43
C MET A 173 25.02 0.18 4.92
N ARG A 174 25.89 0.70 4.05
CA ARG A 174 27.26 1.10 4.42
C ARG A 174 27.25 2.17 5.50
N GLU A 175 26.41 3.19 5.37
CA GLU A 175 26.31 4.26 6.38
C GLU A 175 25.78 3.72 7.71
N LEU A 176 24.81 2.80 7.69
CA LEU A 176 24.27 2.21 8.90
C LEU A 176 25.29 1.28 9.58
N LEU A 177 26.06 0.49 8.82
CA LEU A 177 27.14 -0.35 9.35
C LEU A 177 28.26 0.45 10.05
N ARG A 178 28.39 1.76 9.77
CA ARG A 178 29.37 2.62 10.46
C ARG A 178 28.98 2.95 11.89
N VAL A 179 27.68 2.97 12.18
CA VAL A 179 27.15 3.35 13.51
C VAL A 179 26.88 2.15 14.42
N ILE A 180 26.98 0.93 13.90
CA ILE A 180 26.92 -0.29 14.70
C ILE A 180 28.17 -0.39 15.58
N ARG A 181 27.96 -0.65 16.88
CA ARG A 181 29.03 -0.70 17.88
C ARG A 181 29.77 -2.03 17.86
N ASP A 182 29.04 -3.14 17.88
CA ASP A 182 29.63 -4.48 17.90
C ASP A 182 30.02 -4.98 16.50
N LYS A 183 31.23 -4.64 16.09
CA LYS A 183 31.82 -5.05 14.81
C LYS A 183 32.34 -6.48 14.81
N ASP A 184 32.54 -7.07 15.99
CA ASP A 184 33.06 -8.42 16.16
C ASP A 184 31.96 -9.48 16.26
N SER A 185 30.69 -9.06 16.23
CA SER A 185 29.58 -9.98 16.13
C SER A 185 29.62 -10.79 14.82
N THR A 186 29.15 -12.03 14.90
CA THR A 186 28.98 -12.89 13.72
C THR A 186 28.01 -12.27 12.71
N LEU A 187 26.99 -11.53 13.19
CA LEU A 187 26.04 -10.80 12.35
C LEU A 187 26.71 -9.66 11.60
N TYR A 188 27.56 -8.85 12.25
CA TYR A 188 28.27 -7.77 11.59
C TYR A 188 29.17 -8.30 10.47
N ARG A 189 30.00 -9.31 10.76
CA ARG A 189 30.85 -9.96 9.74
C ARG A 189 30.03 -10.53 8.58
N ARG A 190 28.86 -11.10 8.86
CA ARG A 190 27.94 -11.62 7.83
C ARG A 190 27.38 -10.48 6.96
N ALA A 191 26.94 -9.38 7.58
CA ALA A 191 26.42 -8.21 6.88
C ALA A 191 27.50 -7.53 6.01
N GLU A 192 28.70 -7.34 6.56
CA GLU A 192 29.84 -6.76 5.85
C GLU A 192 30.26 -7.62 4.64
N LYS A 193 30.37 -8.94 4.82
CA LYS A 193 30.66 -9.87 3.73
C LYS A 193 29.59 -9.83 2.64
N LEU A 194 28.31 -9.72 3.02
CA LEU A 194 27.20 -9.61 2.08
C LEU A 194 27.25 -8.29 1.31
N TYR A 195 27.52 -7.18 1.99
CA TYR A 195 27.71 -5.86 1.41
C TYR A 195 28.81 -5.90 0.33
N PHE A 196 30.02 -6.36 0.66
CA PHE A 196 31.12 -6.42 -0.31
C PHE A 196 30.83 -7.35 -1.49
N LYS A 197 30.15 -8.47 -1.25
CA LYS A 197 29.74 -9.40 -2.32
C LYS A 197 28.82 -8.71 -3.33
N TRP A 198 27.83 -7.95 -2.87
CA TRP A 198 26.89 -7.27 -3.75
C TRP A 198 27.48 -6.02 -4.41
N ASP A 199 28.29 -5.26 -3.69
CA ASP A 199 29.00 -4.09 -4.22
C ASP A 199 29.90 -4.48 -5.42
N GLN A 200 30.68 -5.56 -5.29
CA GLN A 200 31.48 -6.10 -6.40
C GLN A 200 30.63 -6.57 -7.57
N ARG A 201 29.51 -7.28 -7.30
CA ARG A 201 28.62 -7.80 -8.35
C ARG A 201 27.94 -6.68 -9.14
N LEU A 202 27.45 -5.65 -8.45
CA LEU A 202 26.73 -4.54 -9.08
C LEU A 202 27.68 -3.53 -9.75
N SER A 203 28.95 -3.50 -9.34
CA SER A 203 30.01 -2.74 -10.02
C SER A 203 30.41 -3.39 -11.35
N LYS A 204 30.69 -4.70 -11.38
CA LYS A 204 31.07 -5.44 -12.61
C LYS A 204 30.01 -5.40 -13.71
N LYS A 205 28.73 -5.56 -13.36
CA LYS A 205 27.62 -5.47 -14.34
C LYS A 205 27.55 -4.11 -15.06
N SER A 206 28.09 -3.04 -14.46
CA SER A 206 28.11 -1.71 -15.10
C SER A 206 29.26 -1.53 -16.09
N GLU A 207 30.32 -2.33 -15.98
CA GLU A 207 31.46 -2.33 -16.92
C GLU A 207 31.18 -3.23 -18.13
N GLU A 208 30.57 -4.40 -17.95
CA GLU A 208 30.19 -5.31 -19.04
C GLU A 208 29.14 -4.67 -19.99
N GLY A 209 28.19 -3.90 -19.45
CA GLY A 209 27.21 -3.15 -20.26
C GLY A 209 27.79 -1.99 -21.08
N ARG A 210 29.07 -1.63 -20.90
CA ARG A 210 29.79 -0.64 -21.73
C ARG A 210 30.63 -1.29 -22.84
N GLY A 211 30.92 -2.58 -22.76
CA GLY A 211 31.81 -3.29 -23.70
C GLY A 211 31.14 -3.76 -25.01
N GLU A 212 29.83 -4.00 -25.00
CA GLU A 212 29.10 -4.54 -26.17
C GLU A 212 28.64 -3.46 -27.17
N GLY A 213 28.80 -2.17 -26.86
CA GLY A 213 28.39 -1.06 -27.72
C GLY A 213 29.46 -0.49 -28.67
N ALA A 214 30.68 -1.04 -28.67
CA ALA A 214 31.85 -0.42 -29.31
C ALA A 214 32.35 -1.12 -30.59
N ARG A 215 31.55 -1.99 -31.21
CA ARG A 215 31.88 -2.64 -32.49
C ARG A 215 30.72 -2.58 -33.47
N GLU A 216 30.45 -1.40 -34.00
CA GLU A 216 29.89 -1.28 -35.34
C GLU A 216 30.22 0.10 -35.93
N GLY A 217 31.19 0.07 -36.85
CA GLY A 217 31.27 0.86 -38.09
C GLY A 217 30.97 2.36 -38.06
N ILE A 218 32.04 3.14 -38.10
CA ILE A 218 32.07 4.51 -38.61
C ILE A 218 31.75 4.50 -40.11
N GLY A 219 30.74 5.28 -40.50
CA GLY A 219 30.38 5.62 -41.88
C GLY A 219 29.64 6.97 -41.91
N GLU A 220 30.43 8.02 -42.13
CA GLU A 220 30.18 9.41 -42.54
C GLU A 220 28.77 10.05 -42.51
N GLU A 221 28.73 11.16 -41.75
CA GLU A 221 28.09 12.47 -41.97
C GLU A 221 26.64 12.59 -42.48
N GLY A 222 25.79 13.13 -41.60
CA GLY A 222 24.51 13.75 -41.94
C GLY A 222 23.83 14.35 -40.71
N THR A 223 23.96 15.67 -40.55
CA THR A 223 23.11 16.65 -39.84
C THR A 223 22.13 16.17 -38.75
N GLY A 224 22.25 16.78 -37.57
CA GLY A 224 21.60 16.36 -36.33
C GLY A 224 20.07 16.26 -36.34
N GLU A 225 19.57 15.26 -35.62
CA GLU A 225 18.16 15.08 -35.26
C GLU A 225 18.05 14.21 -33.99
N GLY A 226 17.20 14.65 -33.05
CA GLY A 226 16.49 13.88 -32.02
C GLY A 226 17.20 12.75 -31.26
N GLN A 227 17.52 12.99 -29.98
CA GLN A 227 17.73 11.92 -29.01
C GLN A 227 16.49 10.99 -28.98
N SER A 228 16.64 9.79 -29.55
CA SER A 228 15.65 8.72 -29.47
C SER A 228 15.48 8.29 -28.00
N VAL A 229 14.40 8.76 -27.38
CA VAL A 229 13.95 8.33 -26.06
C VAL A 229 13.55 6.85 -26.17
N ARG A 230 14.35 5.96 -25.57
CA ARG A 230 14.00 4.53 -25.47
C ARG A 230 12.65 4.40 -24.76
N LYS A 231 11.64 3.91 -25.47
CA LYS A 231 10.32 3.62 -24.89
C LYS A 231 10.46 2.71 -23.66
N PRO A 232 9.73 2.98 -22.57
CA PRO A 232 9.78 2.16 -21.37
C PRO A 232 9.34 0.73 -21.69
N ARG A 233 10.06 -0.25 -21.16
CA ARG A 233 9.61 -1.65 -21.18
C ARG A 233 8.34 -1.74 -20.34
N LEU A 234 7.20 -1.96 -21.00
CA LEU A 234 5.95 -2.32 -20.34
C LEU A 234 6.21 -3.53 -19.43
N PHE A 235 5.67 -3.48 -18.21
CA PHE A 235 5.68 -4.64 -17.32
C PHE A 235 5.12 -5.87 -18.05
N PRO A 236 5.64 -7.09 -17.76
CA PRO A 236 5.06 -8.33 -18.26
C PRO A 236 3.54 -8.33 -18.04
N ALA A 237 2.78 -8.90 -18.98
CA ALA A 237 1.32 -8.86 -18.95
C ALA A 237 0.73 -9.35 -17.61
N GLU A 238 1.40 -10.33 -16.99
CA GLU A 238 1.07 -10.91 -15.68
C GLU A 238 1.25 -9.92 -14.52
N THR A 239 2.30 -9.09 -14.55
CA THR A 239 2.54 -8.03 -13.55
C THR A 239 1.55 -6.88 -13.71
N ARG A 240 1.19 -6.53 -14.96
CA ARG A 240 0.12 -5.56 -15.23
C ARG A 240 -1.22 -6.08 -14.71
N GLN A 241 -1.53 -7.36 -14.92
CA GLN A 241 -2.72 -8.01 -14.34
C GLN A 241 -2.68 -8.07 -12.81
N SER A 242 -1.52 -8.29 -12.18
CA SER A 242 -1.41 -8.31 -10.72
C SER A 242 -1.59 -6.92 -10.10
N MET A 243 -1.00 -5.88 -10.69
CA MET A 243 -1.25 -4.49 -10.27
C MET A 243 -2.72 -4.11 -10.47
N LEU A 244 -3.31 -4.55 -11.59
CA LEU A 244 -4.74 -4.38 -11.82
C LEU A 244 -5.57 -5.11 -10.77
N ARG A 245 -5.20 -6.31 -10.31
CA ARG A 245 -5.89 -7.04 -9.21
C ARG A 245 -5.74 -6.37 -7.83
N THR A 246 -4.60 -5.75 -7.53
CA THR A 246 -4.43 -4.99 -6.28
C THR A 246 -5.19 -3.66 -6.32
N LEU A 247 -5.15 -2.97 -7.47
CA LEU A 247 -6.04 -1.84 -7.73
C LEU A 247 -7.49 -2.30 -7.68
N GLU A 248 -7.87 -3.42 -8.28
CA GLU A 248 -9.20 -4.03 -8.21
C GLU A 248 -9.59 -4.21 -6.74
N PHE A 249 -8.79 -4.86 -5.89
CA PHE A 249 -9.09 -4.98 -4.45
C PHE A 249 -9.31 -3.63 -3.74
N ILE A 250 -8.51 -2.60 -4.03
CA ILE A 250 -8.67 -1.24 -3.48
C ILE A 250 -9.90 -0.51 -4.06
N MET A 251 -10.23 -0.79 -5.32
CA MET A 251 -11.19 -0.06 -6.16
C MET A 251 -12.56 -0.72 -6.23
N THR A 252 -12.63 -2.00 -5.90
CA THR A 252 -13.82 -2.84 -5.97
C THR A 252 -14.08 -3.56 -4.63
N GLY A 253 -13.09 -3.60 -3.73
CA GLY A 253 -13.13 -4.33 -2.46
C GLY A 253 -12.95 -3.50 -1.19
N TYR A 254 -13.42 -2.24 -1.15
CA TYR A 254 -13.52 -1.50 0.12
C TYR A 254 -14.86 -1.79 0.81
N CYS A 255 -15.02 -3.03 1.27
CA CYS A 255 -16.22 -3.60 1.86
C CYS A 255 -17.11 -2.61 2.65
N ALA A 256 -18.43 -2.67 2.40
CA ALA A 256 -19.50 -1.95 3.11
C ALA A 256 -19.22 -1.75 4.61
N ARG A 257 -18.69 -2.79 5.27
CA ARG A 257 -18.25 -2.79 6.68
C ARG A 257 -17.38 -1.60 7.10
N ASN A 258 -16.52 -1.07 6.25
CA ASN A 258 -15.55 -0.03 6.63
C ASN A 258 -16.14 1.38 6.71
N ILE A 259 -17.29 1.63 6.08
CA ILE A 259 -17.99 2.92 6.15
C ILE A 259 -19.32 2.81 6.90
N ALA A 260 -19.76 1.58 7.19
CA ALA A 260 -21.01 1.33 7.88
C ALA A 260 -20.96 1.75 9.35
N ARG A 261 -22.07 2.31 9.83
CA ARG A 261 -22.25 2.70 11.23
C ARG A 261 -23.19 1.73 11.94
N PRO A 262 -23.02 1.47 13.24
CA PRO A 262 -23.94 0.62 13.99
C PRO A 262 -25.39 1.05 13.82
N ALA A 263 -26.28 0.08 13.60
CA ALA A 263 -27.70 0.31 13.38
C ALA A 263 -28.54 -0.65 14.22
N LYS A 264 -29.69 -0.17 14.67
CA LYS A 264 -30.73 -1.04 15.22
C LYS A 264 -31.51 -1.67 14.08
N GLU A 265 -32.04 -2.86 14.32
CA GLU A 265 -32.89 -3.54 13.36
C GLU A 265 -34.13 -2.68 13.03
N PRO A 266 -34.38 -2.38 11.75
CA PRO A 266 -35.51 -1.53 11.38
C PRO A 266 -36.84 -2.20 11.73
N GLY A 267 -37.76 -1.43 12.33
CA GLY A 267 -39.12 -1.90 12.63
C GLY A 267 -40.04 -2.01 11.40
N VAL A 268 -39.49 -1.86 10.20
CA VAL A 268 -40.19 -1.90 8.91
C VAL A 268 -39.60 -2.98 8.03
N SER A 269 -40.42 -3.59 7.16
CA SER A 269 -39.94 -4.59 6.21
C SER A 269 -38.96 -3.94 5.22
N LEU A 270 -37.78 -4.54 5.08
CA LEU A 270 -36.73 -4.08 4.17
C LEU A 270 -36.85 -4.80 2.82
N SER A 271 -36.61 -4.07 1.74
CA SER A 271 -36.40 -4.68 0.41
C SER A 271 -35.11 -5.49 0.42
N GLU A 272 -35.04 -6.60 -0.32
CA GLU A 272 -33.81 -7.39 -0.47
C GLU A 272 -32.64 -6.53 -0.98
N ASN A 273 -32.91 -5.62 -1.90
CA ASN A 273 -31.92 -4.69 -2.46
C ASN A 273 -31.42 -3.64 -1.45
N GLN A 274 -32.17 -3.40 -0.37
CA GLN A 274 -31.76 -2.49 0.69
C GLN A 274 -30.75 -3.12 1.66
N ILE A 275 -30.52 -4.44 1.54
CA ILE A 275 -29.66 -5.21 2.44
C ILE A 275 -28.43 -5.68 1.68
N VAL A 276 -27.25 -5.36 2.23
CA VAL A 276 -25.96 -5.70 1.64
C VAL A 276 -25.16 -6.60 2.59
N SER A 277 -24.31 -7.47 2.01
CA SER A 277 -23.34 -8.22 2.80
C SER A 277 -22.23 -7.28 3.30
N PRO A 278 -21.54 -7.63 4.41
CA PRO A 278 -20.42 -6.82 4.89
C PRO A 278 -19.31 -6.71 3.86
N GLU A 279 -19.16 -7.71 2.98
CA GLU A 279 -18.17 -7.80 1.91
C GLU A 279 -18.66 -7.17 0.59
N ALA A 280 -19.84 -6.55 0.56
CA ALA A 280 -20.37 -5.94 -0.65
C ALA A 280 -19.46 -4.80 -1.15
N PRO A 281 -19.18 -4.73 -2.47
CA PRO A 281 -18.48 -3.62 -3.10
C PRO A 281 -19.21 -2.29 -2.84
N LEU A 282 -18.45 -1.19 -2.64
CA LEU A 282 -19.06 0.14 -2.53
C LEU A 282 -19.79 0.57 -3.80
N SER A 283 -19.39 0.09 -4.98
CA SER A 283 -20.13 0.36 -6.23
C SER A 283 -21.56 -0.16 -6.16
N LEU A 284 -21.78 -1.33 -5.55
CA LEU A 284 -23.12 -1.87 -5.30
C LEU A 284 -23.86 -1.00 -4.28
N VAL A 285 -23.21 -0.63 -3.18
CA VAL A 285 -23.82 0.25 -2.16
C VAL A 285 -24.22 1.61 -2.75
N VAL A 286 -23.39 2.21 -3.61
CA VAL A 286 -23.70 3.44 -4.34
C VAL A 286 -24.94 3.27 -5.22
N ASN A 287 -25.03 2.16 -5.95
CA ASN A 287 -26.19 1.86 -6.78
C ASN A 287 -27.47 1.79 -5.94
N GLU A 288 -27.45 1.05 -4.83
CA GLU A 288 -28.63 0.90 -3.96
C GLU A 288 -29.02 2.21 -3.27
N LEU A 289 -28.03 3.02 -2.84
CA LEU A 289 -28.26 4.34 -2.27
C LEU A 289 -28.80 5.38 -3.29
N THR A 290 -28.90 5.03 -4.57
CA THR A 290 -29.63 5.82 -5.57
C THR A 290 -31.14 5.68 -5.38
N TYR A 291 -31.59 4.51 -4.94
CA TYR A 291 -33.00 4.18 -4.76
C TYR A 291 -33.46 4.26 -3.30
N PHE A 292 -32.54 4.13 -2.35
CA PHE A 292 -32.82 4.13 -0.91
C PHE A 292 -31.98 5.18 -0.18
N ASP A 293 -32.54 5.80 0.85
CA ASP A 293 -31.79 6.72 1.71
C ASP A 293 -30.74 6.02 2.60
N THR A 294 -30.91 4.72 2.80
CA THR A 294 -30.07 3.91 3.70
C THR A 294 -30.03 2.47 3.21
N CYS A 295 -28.82 1.90 3.14
CA CYS A 295 -28.59 0.48 3.00
C CYS A 295 -28.25 -0.13 4.37
N TYR A 296 -28.62 -1.38 4.60
CA TYR A 296 -28.37 -2.09 5.86
C TYR A 296 -27.40 -3.24 5.65
N VAL A 297 -26.44 -3.40 6.56
CA VAL A 297 -25.47 -4.50 6.53
C VAL A 297 -25.97 -5.64 7.40
N ARG A 298 -26.11 -6.82 6.79
CA ARG A 298 -26.51 -8.04 7.49
C ARG A 298 -25.32 -8.93 7.77
N THR A 299 -25.11 -9.27 9.05
CA THR A 299 -24.09 -10.22 9.50
C THR A 299 -24.77 -11.29 10.34
N ASP A 300 -24.49 -12.56 10.06
CA ASP A 300 -25.06 -13.70 10.81
C ASP A 300 -26.58 -13.64 10.97
N GLY A 301 -27.28 -13.28 9.88
CA GLY A 301 -28.73 -13.22 9.84
C GLY A 301 -29.36 -11.99 10.50
N ARG A 302 -28.58 -11.06 11.06
CA ARG A 302 -29.08 -9.86 11.74
C ARG A 302 -28.57 -8.58 11.09
N ILE A 303 -29.39 -7.53 11.12
CA ILE A 303 -28.92 -6.20 10.77
C ILE A 303 -28.03 -5.67 11.90
N THR A 304 -26.79 -5.33 11.57
CA THR A 304 -25.82 -4.84 12.55
C THR A 304 -25.41 -3.40 12.28
N HIS A 305 -25.38 -2.99 11.01
CA HIS A 305 -24.93 -1.67 10.60
C HIS A 305 -25.80 -1.10 9.47
N GLN A 306 -25.63 0.19 9.20
CA GLN A 306 -26.27 0.90 8.10
C GLN A 306 -25.25 1.79 7.37
N ILE A 307 -25.55 2.13 6.12
CA ILE A 307 -24.78 3.03 5.28
C ILE A 307 -25.72 4.04 4.64
N ARG A 308 -25.33 5.31 4.64
CA ARG A 308 -26.03 6.44 4.01
C ARG A 308 -25.11 7.17 3.05
N ARG A 309 -25.68 8.03 2.19
CA ARG A 309 -24.88 8.90 1.30
C ARG A 309 -23.88 9.77 2.07
N SER A 310 -24.24 10.24 3.26
CA SER A 310 -23.35 11.04 4.11
C SER A 310 -22.11 10.27 4.60
N ASP A 311 -22.13 8.93 4.60
CA ASP A 311 -20.97 8.10 4.96
C ASP A 311 -19.88 8.13 3.88
N PHE A 312 -20.22 8.56 2.67
CA PHE A 312 -19.24 8.81 1.61
C PHE A 312 -18.35 10.03 1.88
N ASN A 313 -18.66 10.83 2.91
CA ASN A 313 -17.75 11.87 3.40
C ASN A 313 -16.60 11.33 4.27
N SER A 314 -16.62 10.04 4.64
CA SER A 314 -15.50 9.43 5.34
C SER A 314 -14.21 9.49 4.51
N PRO A 315 -13.02 9.63 5.12
CA PRO A 315 -11.74 9.61 4.39
C PRO A 315 -11.58 8.37 3.51
N ILE A 316 -12.08 7.25 3.99
CA ILE A 316 -12.12 5.96 3.30
C ILE A 316 -12.89 6.05 1.98
N ALA A 317 -14.14 6.51 2.03
CA ALA A 317 -14.97 6.60 0.84
C ALA A 317 -14.46 7.67 -0.13
N LYS A 318 -13.94 8.80 0.38
CA LYS A 318 -13.28 9.82 -0.45
C LYS A 318 -12.05 9.26 -1.17
N MET A 319 -11.23 8.45 -0.51
CA MET A 319 -10.07 7.78 -1.11
C MET A 319 -10.50 6.79 -2.20
N TRP A 320 -11.53 5.99 -1.95
CA TRP A 320 -12.11 5.08 -2.95
C TRP A 320 -12.64 5.85 -4.17
N LEU A 321 -13.43 6.91 -3.95
CA LEU A 321 -13.95 7.77 -5.01
C LEU A 321 -12.85 8.46 -5.83
N PHE A 322 -11.77 8.89 -5.18
CA PHE A 322 -10.63 9.47 -5.89
C PHE A 322 -9.92 8.42 -6.75
N GLY A 323 -9.74 7.21 -6.22
CA GLY A 323 -9.18 6.08 -6.96
C GLY A 323 -9.95 5.76 -8.23
N ILE A 324 -11.29 5.59 -8.15
CA ILE A 324 -12.15 5.30 -9.32
C ILE A 324 -12.07 6.37 -10.40
N ILE A 325 -11.92 7.64 -10.02
CA ILE A 325 -11.72 8.73 -10.98
C ILE A 325 -10.36 8.60 -11.69
N ILE A 326 -9.29 8.25 -10.97
CA ILE A 326 -7.95 8.07 -11.57
C ILE A 326 -7.91 6.89 -12.54
N VAL A 327 -8.54 5.76 -12.19
CA VAL A 327 -8.61 4.61 -13.12
C VAL A 327 -9.46 4.94 -14.34
N TYR A 328 -10.56 5.66 -14.16
CA TYR A 328 -11.34 6.14 -15.30
C TYR A 328 -10.54 7.08 -16.20
N GLU A 329 -9.79 8.03 -15.62
CA GLU A 329 -8.87 8.89 -16.36
C GLU A 329 -7.81 8.09 -17.12
N ARG A 330 -7.28 7.02 -16.52
CA ARG A 330 -6.33 6.14 -17.19
C ARG A 330 -6.98 5.38 -18.35
N SER A 331 -8.21 4.91 -18.19
CA SER A 331 -8.95 4.24 -19.28
C SER A 331 -9.14 5.15 -20.50
N ILE A 332 -9.40 6.43 -20.25
CA ILE A 332 -9.49 7.48 -21.27
C ILE A 332 -8.14 7.68 -21.97
N THR A 333 -7.05 7.74 -21.20
CA THR A 333 -5.69 7.82 -21.77
C THR A 333 -5.38 6.62 -22.67
N GLU A 334 -5.73 5.39 -22.27
CA GLU A 334 -5.52 4.20 -23.10
C GLU A 334 -6.41 4.22 -24.36
N LEU A 335 -7.66 4.69 -24.25
CA LEU A 335 -8.53 4.83 -25.41
C LEU A 335 -7.94 5.77 -26.47
N ILE A 336 -7.37 6.91 -26.04
CA ILE A 336 -6.72 7.85 -26.94
C ILE A 336 -5.51 7.18 -27.62
N ARG A 337 -4.68 6.44 -26.88
CA ARG A 337 -3.53 5.71 -27.44
C ARG A 337 -3.94 4.66 -28.48
N MET A 338 -5.10 4.03 -28.31
CA MET A 338 -5.60 3.01 -29.25
C MET A 338 -6.14 3.61 -30.55
N HIS A 339 -6.72 4.81 -30.50
CA HIS A 339 -7.38 5.43 -31.66
C HIS A 339 -6.49 6.40 -32.43
N TRP A 340 -5.51 7.04 -31.76
CA TRP A 340 -4.61 8.00 -32.37
C TRP A 340 -3.16 7.50 -32.32
N ALA A 341 -2.52 7.43 -33.49
CA ALA A 341 -1.12 7.06 -33.59
C ALA A 341 -0.19 8.20 -33.13
N GLY A 342 0.61 7.94 -32.10
CA GLY A 342 1.55 8.92 -31.56
C GLY A 342 0.82 10.16 -31.06
N ASP A 343 1.30 11.34 -31.45
CA ASP A 343 0.73 12.62 -31.03
C ASP A 343 -0.30 13.19 -32.03
N SER A 344 -0.87 12.36 -32.91
CA SER A 344 -1.87 12.84 -33.89
C SER A 344 -3.16 13.36 -33.24
N TRP A 345 -3.45 12.98 -31.99
CA TRP A 345 -4.56 13.53 -31.22
C TRP A 345 -4.43 15.04 -30.93
N THR A 346 -3.21 15.59 -31.01
CA THR A 346 -2.93 17.02 -30.73
C THR A 346 -3.68 17.98 -31.66
N SER A 347 -4.05 17.53 -32.88
CA SER A 347 -4.86 18.33 -33.81
C SER A 347 -6.27 18.62 -33.32
N HIS A 348 -6.74 17.88 -32.30
CA HIS A 348 -8.06 18.05 -31.70
C HIS A 348 -8.04 18.97 -30.47
N MET A 349 -6.90 19.59 -30.16
CA MET A 349 -6.74 20.49 -29.03
C MET A 349 -6.46 21.93 -29.45
N SER A 350 -6.82 22.88 -28.58
CA SER A 350 -6.45 24.27 -28.78
C SER A 350 -4.96 24.48 -28.54
N LYS A 351 -4.34 25.37 -29.33
CA LYS A 351 -2.90 25.67 -29.27
C LYS A 351 -2.44 26.02 -27.85
N GLY A 352 -3.18 26.88 -27.15
CA GLY A 352 -2.80 27.32 -25.79
C GLY A 352 -2.90 26.23 -24.72
N ARG A 353 -3.70 25.17 -24.92
CA ARG A 353 -3.73 24.03 -24.00
C ARG A 353 -2.58 23.06 -24.29
N LEU A 354 -2.26 22.87 -25.57
CA LEU A 354 -1.12 22.08 -25.99
C LEU A 354 0.20 22.69 -25.49
N GLU A 355 0.36 24.01 -25.58
CA GLU A 355 1.53 24.73 -25.05
C GLU A 355 1.74 24.48 -23.55
N LYS A 356 0.68 24.56 -22.73
CA LYS A 356 0.76 24.25 -21.30
C LYS A 356 1.15 22.80 -21.02
N ALA A 357 0.63 21.85 -21.80
CA ALA A 357 0.99 20.45 -21.65
C ALA A 357 2.47 20.21 -22.00
N LEU A 358 2.97 20.88 -23.04
CA LEU A 358 4.38 20.85 -23.45
C LEU A 358 5.30 21.45 -22.38
N GLU A 359 4.95 22.61 -21.81
CA GLU A 359 5.69 23.22 -20.71
C GLU A 359 5.81 22.26 -19.51
N PHE A 360 4.69 21.62 -19.15
CA PHE A 360 4.67 20.66 -18.06
C PHE A 360 5.49 19.39 -18.36
N GLN A 361 5.44 18.91 -19.61
CA GLN A 361 6.25 17.80 -20.07
C GLN A 361 7.74 18.13 -20.01
N GLN A 362 8.14 19.30 -20.49
CA GLN A 362 9.53 19.77 -20.44
C GLN A 362 10.06 19.84 -19.00
N GLU A 363 9.24 20.33 -18.07
CA GLU A 363 9.61 20.38 -16.66
C GLU A 363 9.82 18.97 -16.06
N ARG A 364 8.97 18.00 -16.41
CA ARG A 364 9.14 16.60 -15.99
C ARG A 364 10.40 15.97 -16.60
N LEU A 365 10.63 16.18 -17.89
CA LEU A 365 11.84 15.72 -18.58
C LEU A 365 13.11 16.33 -17.96
N ARG A 366 13.07 17.61 -17.57
CA ARG A 366 14.16 18.29 -16.86
C ARG A 366 14.49 17.62 -15.52
N ARG A 367 13.49 17.08 -14.83
CA ARG A 367 13.65 16.31 -13.58
C ARG A 367 14.08 14.85 -13.80
N GLY A 368 14.27 14.45 -15.06
CA GLY A 368 14.63 13.07 -15.43
C GLY A 368 13.46 12.09 -15.37
N GLU A 369 12.22 12.59 -15.36
CA GLU A 369 11.02 11.75 -15.39
C GLU A 369 10.72 11.28 -16.82
N VAL A 370 10.33 10.02 -16.97
CA VAL A 370 9.83 9.48 -18.24
C VAL A 370 8.34 9.81 -18.33
N THR A 371 7.96 10.67 -19.29
CA THR A 371 6.57 11.08 -19.49
C THR A 371 6.27 11.26 -20.98
N GLU A 372 5.10 10.80 -21.42
CA GLU A 372 4.58 11.15 -22.75
C GLU A 372 3.75 12.44 -22.65
N LEU A 373 3.54 13.12 -23.77
CA LEU A 373 2.78 14.38 -23.80
C LEU A 373 1.33 14.17 -23.34
N LEU A 374 0.74 13.02 -23.69
CA LEU A 374 -0.60 12.63 -23.28
C LEU A 374 -0.73 12.46 -21.75
N ASP A 375 0.35 12.07 -21.06
CA ASP A 375 0.38 11.92 -19.60
C ASP A 375 0.48 13.28 -18.86
N CYS A 376 0.69 14.36 -19.61
CA CYS A 376 0.72 15.74 -19.12
C CYS A 376 -0.63 16.47 -19.30
N LEU A 377 -1.61 15.85 -19.98
CA LEU A 377 -2.94 16.43 -20.14
C LEU A 377 -3.78 16.34 -18.86
N GLN A 378 -4.62 17.35 -18.63
CA GLN A 378 -5.67 17.26 -17.62
C GLN A 378 -6.80 16.34 -18.12
N LEU A 379 -7.57 15.76 -17.18
CA LEU A 379 -8.76 14.96 -17.50
C LEU A 379 -9.71 15.65 -18.50
N SER A 380 -9.97 16.95 -18.34
CA SER A 380 -10.83 17.72 -19.25
C SER A 380 -10.28 17.80 -20.67
N ASP A 381 -8.96 17.91 -20.82
CA ASP A 381 -8.31 17.98 -22.14
C ASP A 381 -8.41 16.65 -22.87
N LYS A 382 -8.24 15.53 -22.15
CA LYS A 382 -8.41 14.18 -22.70
C LYS A 382 -9.84 13.95 -23.18
N PHE A 383 -10.83 14.50 -22.47
CA PHE A 383 -12.21 14.45 -22.92
C PHE A 383 -12.45 15.26 -24.19
N ASP A 384 -11.86 16.45 -24.33
CA ASP A 384 -12.00 17.23 -25.55
C ASP A 384 -11.42 16.50 -26.78
N VAL A 385 -10.33 15.74 -26.60
CA VAL A 385 -9.80 14.83 -27.63
C VAL A 385 -10.82 13.76 -27.99
N ILE A 386 -11.36 13.02 -27.02
CA ILE A 386 -12.35 11.95 -27.27
C ILE A 386 -13.59 12.49 -27.98
N MET A 387 -14.05 13.68 -27.58
CA MET A 387 -15.23 14.35 -28.14
C MET A 387 -15.09 14.79 -29.58
N SER A 388 -13.87 14.79 -30.13
CA SER A 388 -13.64 15.08 -31.55
C SER A 388 -14.07 13.94 -32.47
N ASN A 389 -14.26 12.72 -31.93
CA ASN A 389 -14.73 11.54 -32.64
C ASN A 389 -16.17 11.19 -32.23
N ASP A 390 -17.09 11.19 -33.19
CA ASP A 390 -18.51 10.98 -32.94
C ASP A 390 -18.84 9.52 -32.53
N GLU A 391 -18.03 8.53 -32.95
CA GLU A 391 -18.19 7.13 -32.53
C GLU A 391 -17.96 6.94 -31.02
N HIS A 392 -17.10 7.76 -30.42
CA HIS A 392 -16.85 7.70 -28.98
C HIS A 392 -17.97 8.31 -28.16
N LEU A 393 -18.67 9.33 -28.67
CA LEU A 393 -19.83 9.90 -27.97
C LEU A 393 -20.89 8.83 -27.72
N GLU A 394 -21.21 8.04 -28.74
CA GLU A 394 -22.18 6.93 -28.64
C GLU A 394 -21.68 5.83 -27.69
N ARG A 395 -20.41 5.45 -27.80
CA ARG A 395 -19.80 4.43 -26.92
C ARG A 395 -19.83 4.82 -25.43
N TYR A 396 -19.73 6.11 -25.11
CA TYR A 396 -19.85 6.63 -23.75
C TYR A 396 -21.29 6.95 -23.32
N GLY A 397 -22.29 6.61 -24.15
CA GLY A 397 -23.72 6.76 -23.85
C GLY A 397 -24.21 8.21 -23.93
N PHE A 398 -23.56 9.05 -24.74
CA PHE A 398 -23.94 10.45 -24.93
C PHE A 398 -24.53 10.69 -26.31
N SER A 399 -25.74 11.24 -26.35
CA SER A 399 -26.40 11.64 -27.59
C SER A 399 -25.87 12.96 -28.18
N THR A 400 -25.16 13.78 -27.38
CA THR A 400 -24.65 15.09 -27.83
C THR A 400 -23.34 15.47 -27.15
N LYS A 401 -22.49 16.25 -27.87
CA LYS A 401 -21.29 16.89 -27.31
C LYS A 401 -21.62 17.80 -26.12
N ALA A 402 -22.76 18.49 -26.14
CA ALA A 402 -23.18 19.34 -25.03
C ALA A 402 -23.49 18.55 -23.74
N ALA A 403 -24.11 17.36 -23.86
CA ALA A 403 -24.35 16.48 -22.72
C ALA A 403 -23.03 15.97 -22.11
N MET A 404 -22.10 15.54 -22.96
CA MET A 404 -20.79 15.08 -22.50
C MET A 404 -20.00 16.20 -21.81
N LYS A 405 -19.96 17.41 -22.35
CA LYS A 405 -19.28 18.56 -21.70
C LYS A 405 -19.81 18.87 -20.30
N ARG A 406 -21.12 18.73 -20.08
CA ARG A 406 -21.72 18.91 -18.75
C ARG A 406 -21.21 17.87 -17.76
N VAL A 407 -21.24 16.59 -18.15
CA VAL A 407 -20.71 15.50 -17.32
C VAL A 407 -19.22 15.68 -17.02
N VAL A 408 -18.41 16.07 -18.01
CA VAL A 408 -16.97 16.32 -17.81
C VAL A 408 -16.73 17.44 -16.80
N LYS A 409 -17.53 18.51 -16.86
CA LYS A 409 -17.46 19.62 -15.90
C LYS A 409 -17.82 19.15 -14.48
N GLU A 410 -18.90 18.39 -14.33
CA GLU A 410 -19.37 17.88 -13.04
C GLU A 410 -18.39 16.86 -12.44
N LEU A 411 -17.81 15.98 -13.26
CA LEU A 411 -16.75 15.07 -12.84
C LEU A 411 -15.48 15.81 -12.41
N GLY A 412 -15.13 16.90 -13.12
CA GLY A 412 -14.05 17.80 -12.73
C GLY A 412 -14.31 18.46 -11.36
N ALA A 413 -15.54 18.90 -11.11
CA ALA A 413 -15.95 19.45 -9.82
C ALA A 413 -15.84 18.41 -8.70
N LEU A 414 -16.34 17.19 -8.91
CA LEU A 414 -16.21 16.08 -7.97
C LEU A 414 -14.74 15.75 -7.66
N ARG A 415 -13.90 15.63 -8.69
CA ARG A 415 -12.45 15.36 -8.51
C ARG A 415 -11.78 16.45 -7.68
N ASN A 416 -12.10 17.72 -7.94
CA ASN A 416 -11.53 18.84 -7.19
C ASN A 416 -12.02 18.87 -5.73
N ALA A 417 -13.31 18.59 -5.49
CA ALA A 417 -13.85 18.48 -4.14
C ALA A 417 -13.12 17.39 -3.34
N LEU A 418 -12.90 16.22 -3.95
CA LEU A 418 -12.14 15.13 -3.34
C LEU A 418 -10.68 15.50 -3.08
N ALA A 419 -9.99 16.12 -4.05
CA ALA A 419 -8.59 16.52 -3.91
C ALA A 419 -8.36 17.58 -2.82
N HIS A 420 -9.35 18.43 -2.57
CA HIS A 420 -9.32 19.46 -1.51
C HIS A 420 -10.04 19.02 -0.22
N ALA A 421 -10.37 17.73 -0.10
CA ALA A 421 -11.08 17.13 1.05
C ALA A 421 -12.41 17.81 1.41
N GLN A 422 -13.06 18.49 0.45
CA GLN A 422 -14.36 19.14 0.63
C GLN A 422 -15.46 18.11 0.86
N ASP A 423 -16.58 18.56 1.42
CA ASP A 423 -17.73 17.69 1.65
C ASP A 423 -18.50 17.40 0.36
N LEU A 424 -18.86 16.14 0.20
CA LEU A 424 -19.73 15.65 -0.86
C LEU A 424 -21.17 15.99 -0.50
N THR A 425 -21.79 16.79 -1.37
CA THR A 425 -23.22 17.13 -1.37
C THR A 425 -24.01 16.22 -2.32
N ASP A 426 -25.34 16.25 -2.25
CA ASP A 426 -26.22 15.47 -3.14
C ASP A 426 -26.02 15.78 -4.63
N ASP A 427 -25.56 16.99 -4.98
CA ASP A 427 -25.24 17.37 -6.37
C ASP A 427 -24.10 16.53 -6.97
N HIS A 428 -23.26 15.94 -6.14
CA HIS A 428 -22.17 15.06 -6.57
C HIS A 428 -22.65 13.62 -6.85
N TRP A 429 -23.78 13.22 -6.27
CA TRP A 429 -24.25 11.83 -6.28
C TRP A 429 -24.44 11.25 -7.70
N PRO A 430 -25.01 11.98 -8.68
CA PRO A 430 -25.12 11.46 -10.05
C PRO A 430 -23.77 11.11 -10.68
N GLN A 431 -22.72 11.87 -10.35
CA GLN A 431 -21.37 11.60 -10.85
C GLN A 431 -20.71 10.44 -10.11
N ILE A 432 -20.96 10.31 -8.80
CA ILE A 432 -20.54 9.17 -7.99
C ILE A 432 -21.13 7.87 -8.54
N VAL A 433 -22.43 7.84 -8.85
CA VAL A 433 -23.08 6.68 -9.48
C VAL A 433 -22.45 6.36 -10.83
N ARG A 434 -22.36 7.37 -11.72
CA ARG A 434 -21.78 7.21 -13.06
C ARG A 434 -20.38 6.61 -13.03
N ILE A 435 -19.49 7.14 -12.19
CA ILE A 435 -18.11 6.67 -12.13
C ILE A 435 -18.01 5.28 -11.49
N SER A 436 -18.92 4.97 -10.55
CA SER A 436 -19.04 3.65 -9.90
C SER A 436 -19.53 2.56 -10.87
N GLU A 437 -20.41 2.90 -11.80
CA GLU A 437 -20.84 1.99 -12.87
C GLU A 437 -19.73 1.78 -13.89
N ARG A 438 -19.06 2.86 -14.33
CA ARG A 438 -17.98 2.77 -15.31
C ARG A 438 -16.80 1.96 -14.81
N ILE A 439 -16.45 2.03 -13.52
CA ILE A 439 -15.36 1.21 -12.99
C ILE A 439 -15.69 -0.29 -13.09
N VAL A 440 -16.95 -0.69 -12.85
CA VAL A 440 -17.38 -2.10 -12.98
C VAL A 440 -17.22 -2.59 -14.42
N GLU A 441 -17.56 -1.76 -15.41
CA GLU A 441 -17.38 -2.09 -16.83
C GLU A 441 -15.91 -2.20 -17.22
N ILE A 442 -15.06 -1.30 -16.70
CA ILE A 442 -13.63 -1.27 -16.97
C ILE A 442 -12.90 -2.46 -16.32
N THR A 443 -13.31 -2.87 -15.12
CA THR A 443 -12.70 -3.99 -14.38
C THR A 443 -13.35 -5.34 -14.68
N GLY A 444 -14.52 -5.37 -15.33
CA GLY A 444 -15.21 -6.62 -15.69
C GLY A 444 -15.93 -7.31 -14.53
N MET A 445 -16.34 -6.58 -13.49
CA MET A 445 -16.71 -7.14 -12.18
C MET A 445 -18.19 -7.53 -11.96
N ILE A 446 -19.02 -7.60 -13.00
CA ILE A 446 -20.32 -8.29 -12.91
C ILE A 446 -20.47 -9.16 -14.17
N PRO A 447 -20.85 -10.45 -14.06
CA PRO A 447 -21.31 -11.20 -15.22
C PRO A 447 -22.44 -10.40 -15.85
N LYS A 448 -22.45 -10.25 -17.18
CA LYS A 448 -23.64 -9.74 -17.88
C LYS A 448 -24.84 -10.43 -17.24
N ARG A 449 -25.80 -9.66 -16.68
CA ARG A 449 -27.11 -10.22 -16.39
C ARG A 449 -27.51 -10.95 -17.66
N GLY A 450 -27.77 -12.25 -17.53
CA GLY A 450 -28.17 -13.09 -18.65
C GLY A 450 -29.32 -12.44 -19.42
N GLU A 451 -29.36 -12.79 -20.70
CA GLU A 451 -30.41 -12.54 -21.69
C GLU A 451 -31.77 -12.07 -21.16
#